data_AF-A0A136N662-F1
#
_entry.id   AF-A0A136N662-F1
#
_cell.length_a   1.000
_cell.length_b   1.000
_cell.length_c   1.000
_cell.angle_alpha   90.00
_cell.angle_beta   90.00
_cell.angle_gamma   90.00
#
_symmetry.space_group_name_H-M   'P 1'
#
loop_
_entity.id
_entity.type
_entity.pdbx_description
1 polymer ?
#
loop_
_entity_poly.entity_id
_entity_poly.type
_entity_poly.pdbx_seq_one_letter_code
_entity_poly.pdbx_strand_id
1 'polypeptide(L)'
;MKFWTFIYLTLLFPLICHAQQNSLDEDFSTCSATLPNNWKQYSVTGSDTWKCTASGYTNNAVFMNGYSGGNNNLNEDWLISPQIILNQFAAPTLSFYCRTKFAGKPIQVYVSNNYLGSGNPNLATWTLLNANLPATNSDSWFFSDKINLTNFKNQAIHIAFKYTSNTDSASLWRVDNIQVYENGITLPNSFLNVGQTEIGSPSITTNFQFTISSFGGTLNVIAPPPFEISKNNINFLNQLNYDSTISAIPQTVYIRINPTIADKVYRDSIVFLCNGNQSKNVEYLLGTSLPDNKTLRVVNWNMRWFGEPSWCACDTSLAKANAIKILKDLHADIYCIQEMVSLTKLAELSAALGPEYDYIAAPYGSGAPNPQSGFYASCQKIHIFLILKKFKIRALLVC
;
A
#
# COMPACT_ATOMS: atom_id res chain seq x y z
N MET A 1 -42.73 69.97 -0.27
CA MET A 1 -42.69 68.49 -0.40
C MET A 1 -41.28 68.11 -0.84
N LYS A 2 -40.42 67.63 0.08
CA LYS A 2 -39.02 67.26 -0.22
C LYS A 2 -38.96 65.76 -0.51
N PHE A 3 -38.56 65.39 -1.73
CA PHE A 3 -38.29 64.01 -2.13
C PHE A 3 -36.89 63.60 -1.65
N TRP A 4 -36.81 62.44 -1.00
CA TRP A 4 -35.54 61.78 -0.67
C TRP A 4 -35.30 60.67 -1.69
N THR A 5 -34.15 60.71 -2.36
CA THR A 5 -33.70 59.67 -3.27
C THR A 5 -32.78 58.73 -2.50
N PHE A 6 -33.21 57.48 -2.30
CA PHE A 6 -32.35 56.42 -1.74
C PHE A 6 -31.52 55.81 -2.87
N ILE A 7 -30.20 55.90 -2.76
CA ILE A 7 -29.25 55.19 -3.61
C ILE A 7 -28.95 53.84 -2.94
N TYR A 8 -29.38 52.75 -3.57
CA TYR A 8 -28.99 51.39 -3.17
C TYR A 8 -27.62 51.08 -3.75
N LEU A 9 -26.61 50.99 -2.89
CA LEU A 9 -25.29 50.48 -3.25
C LEU A 9 -25.29 48.95 -3.13
N THR A 10 -25.43 48.25 -4.24
CA THR A 10 -25.27 46.79 -4.30
C THR A 10 -23.78 46.44 -4.21
N LEU A 11 -23.34 45.98 -3.04
CA LEU A 11 -22.03 45.36 -2.86
C LEU A 11 -22.01 43.99 -3.56
N LEU A 12 -21.46 43.94 -4.77
CA LEU A 12 -21.07 42.69 -5.44
C LEU A 12 -19.84 42.12 -4.72
N PHE A 13 -20.05 41.14 -3.84
CA PHE A 13 -18.96 40.29 -3.38
C PHE A 13 -18.55 39.38 -4.55
N PRO A 14 -17.28 39.39 -5.00
CA PRO A 14 -16.83 38.41 -5.97
C PRO A 14 -16.90 37.03 -5.30
N LEU A 15 -17.74 36.15 -5.82
CA LEU A 15 -17.62 34.71 -5.55
C LEU A 15 -16.27 34.27 -6.14
N ILE A 16 -15.25 34.18 -5.29
CA ILE A 16 -14.04 33.45 -5.62
C ILE A 16 -14.44 31.99 -5.72
N CYS A 17 -14.70 31.52 -6.94
CA CYS A 17 -14.79 30.10 -7.25
C CYS A 17 -13.40 29.51 -6.99
N HIS A 18 -13.23 28.90 -5.82
CA HIS A 18 -12.05 28.09 -5.55
C HIS A 18 -12.15 26.86 -6.45
N ALA A 19 -11.10 26.59 -7.23
CA ALA A 19 -11.03 25.38 -8.03
C ALA A 19 -11.16 24.17 -7.09
N GLN A 20 -12.23 23.39 -7.29
CA GLN A 20 -12.52 22.22 -6.50
C GLN A 20 -11.65 21.06 -6.98
N GLN A 21 -10.90 20.43 -6.07
CA GLN A 21 -10.07 19.28 -6.42
C GLN A 21 -10.87 17.98 -6.21
N ASN A 22 -10.90 17.12 -7.23
CA ASN A 22 -11.60 15.84 -7.17
C ASN A 22 -10.77 14.72 -6.53
N SER A 23 -9.51 15.01 -6.17
CA SER A 23 -8.60 14.13 -5.45
C SER A 23 -7.72 14.99 -4.53
N LEU A 24 -7.14 14.37 -3.51
CA LEU A 24 -6.06 14.98 -2.73
C LEU A 24 -4.83 14.11 -2.95
N ASP A 25 -3.78 14.68 -3.50
CA ASP A 25 -2.47 14.03 -3.68
C ASP A 25 -1.41 15.12 -3.65
N GLU A 26 -0.69 15.20 -2.54
CA GLU A 26 0.29 16.25 -2.25
C GLU A 26 1.55 15.63 -1.65
N ASP A 27 2.64 15.70 -2.40
CA ASP A 27 3.98 15.25 -2.00
C ASP A 27 4.87 16.38 -1.48
N PHE A 28 4.35 17.62 -1.44
CA PHE A 28 5.03 18.85 -1.04
C PHE A 28 6.39 19.07 -1.69
N SER A 29 6.69 18.41 -2.81
CA SER A 29 7.99 18.51 -3.49
C SER A 29 8.31 19.94 -3.90
N THR A 30 7.29 20.75 -4.19
CA THR A 30 7.39 22.17 -4.55
C THR A 30 7.33 23.13 -3.35
N CYS A 31 7.16 22.62 -2.12
CA CYS A 31 7.12 23.42 -0.90
C CYS A 31 8.52 23.94 -0.55
N SER A 32 8.79 25.21 -0.88
CA SER A 32 10.08 25.87 -0.65
C SER A 32 9.96 27.12 0.23
N ALA A 33 9.09 28.05 -0.15
CA ALA A 33 8.81 29.28 0.60
C ALA A 33 7.35 29.42 1.04
N THR A 34 6.41 28.95 0.22
CA THR A 34 4.97 28.99 0.46
C THR A 34 4.37 27.60 0.33
N LEU A 35 3.28 27.35 1.04
CA LEU A 35 2.53 26.10 0.90
C LEU A 35 1.96 25.97 -0.53
N PRO A 36 2.19 24.84 -1.22
CA PRO A 36 1.75 24.65 -2.60
C PRO A 36 0.27 24.26 -2.69
N ASN A 37 -0.24 24.21 -3.93
CA ASN A 37 -1.54 23.63 -4.29
C ASN A 37 -2.72 24.06 -3.41
N ASN A 38 -2.76 25.33 -3.00
CA ASN A 38 -3.81 25.92 -2.15
C ASN A 38 -3.91 25.35 -0.73
N TRP A 39 -2.90 24.63 -0.24
CA TRP A 39 -2.76 24.34 1.18
C TRP A 39 -2.60 25.64 1.96
N LYS A 40 -3.27 25.72 3.11
CA LYS A 40 -3.29 26.91 3.95
C LYS A 40 -2.78 26.59 5.34
N GLN A 41 -2.14 27.58 5.94
CA GLN A 41 -1.78 27.58 7.35
C GLN A 41 -2.65 28.62 8.07
N TYR A 42 -3.03 28.33 9.32
CA TYR A 42 -3.69 29.31 10.17
C TYR A 42 -3.20 29.20 11.61
N SER A 43 -2.68 30.32 12.12
CA SER A 43 -2.23 30.44 13.50
C SER A 43 -3.34 31.01 14.37
N VAL A 44 -3.78 30.23 15.36
CA VAL A 44 -4.79 30.65 16.34
C VAL A 44 -4.10 31.30 17.54
N THR A 45 -3.04 30.68 18.03
CA THR A 45 -2.26 31.13 19.18
C THR A 45 -0.78 30.88 18.92
N GLY A 46 0.09 31.80 19.35
CA GLY A 46 1.53 31.71 19.15
C GLY A 46 1.99 32.27 17.80
N SER A 47 3.30 32.35 17.58
CA SER A 47 3.90 32.88 16.35
C SER A 47 4.54 31.82 15.47
N ASP A 48 4.68 30.58 15.97
CA ASP A 48 5.19 29.47 15.18
C ASP A 48 4.07 28.94 14.27
N THR A 49 4.45 28.52 13.05
CA THR A 49 3.51 28.18 11.98
C THR A 49 3.98 26.98 11.16
N TRP A 50 3.02 26.20 10.63
CA TRP A 50 3.28 25.19 9.62
C TRP A 50 3.92 25.83 8.39
N LYS A 51 5.06 25.29 7.96
CA LYS A 51 5.84 25.83 6.84
C LYS A 51 6.66 24.76 6.13
N CYS A 52 7.20 25.11 4.97
CA CYS A 52 8.01 24.19 4.17
C CYS A 52 9.34 23.82 4.84
N THR A 53 9.82 22.61 4.55
CA THR A 53 11.15 22.12 4.93
C THR A 53 11.74 21.26 3.82
N ALA A 54 13.06 21.29 3.66
CA ALA A 54 13.80 20.41 2.75
C ALA A 54 14.09 19.01 3.34
N SER A 55 13.46 18.66 4.46
CA SER A 55 13.65 17.39 5.16
C SER A 55 12.38 16.54 5.15
N GLY A 56 11.89 16.22 3.95
CA GLY A 56 10.75 15.35 3.71
C GLY A 56 11.08 13.85 3.71
N TYR A 57 10.09 13.04 3.33
CA TYR A 57 10.25 11.59 3.20
C TYR A 57 11.08 11.25 1.97
N THR A 58 10.79 11.92 0.84
CA THR A 58 11.55 11.75 -0.40
C THR A 58 12.19 13.05 -0.88
N ASN A 59 11.62 14.23 -0.57
CA ASN A 59 12.14 15.54 -0.95
C ASN A 59 11.84 16.62 0.12
N ASN A 60 11.10 17.66 -0.24
CA ASN A 60 10.56 18.65 0.67
C ASN A 60 9.34 18.08 1.41
N ALA A 61 8.92 18.74 2.47
CA ALA A 61 7.72 18.43 3.25
C ALA A 61 7.23 19.71 3.94
N VAL A 62 6.21 19.57 4.78
CA VAL A 62 5.79 20.60 5.73
C VAL A 62 6.17 20.19 7.16
N PHE A 63 6.52 21.17 7.98
CA PHE A 63 6.82 20.95 9.39
C PHE A 63 6.20 22.01 10.29
N MET A 64 6.09 21.64 11.56
CA MET A 64 5.66 22.52 12.63
C MET A 64 6.42 22.21 13.91
N ASN A 65 6.85 23.26 14.61
CA ASN A 65 7.51 23.15 15.90
C ASN A 65 7.28 24.45 16.69
N GLY A 66 6.66 24.33 17.86
CA GLY A 66 6.47 25.45 18.79
C GLY A 66 7.73 25.80 19.61
N TYR A 67 8.88 25.18 19.35
CA TYR A 67 10.16 25.59 19.94
C TYR A 67 10.83 26.64 19.05
N SER A 68 10.85 27.89 19.51
CA SER A 68 11.51 29.00 18.83
C SER A 68 12.09 30.00 19.82
N GLY A 69 13.12 30.75 19.40
CA GLY A 69 13.81 31.71 20.28
C GLY A 69 14.47 31.07 21.51
N GLY A 70 14.75 29.76 21.47
CA GLY A 70 15.36 29.02 22.58
C GLY A 70 14.37 28.46 23.62
N ASN A 71 13.05 28.64 23.43
CA ASN A 71 12.03 28.24 24.39
C ASN A 71 10.90 27.44 23.73
N ASN A 72 10.18 26.63 24.50
CA ASN A 72 8.89 26.08 24.06
C ASN A 72 7.82 27.18 24.20
N ASN A 73 6.97 27.33 23.18
CA ASN A 73 5.91 28.33 23.16
C ASN A 73 4.53 27.67 23.22
N LEU A 74 3.58 28.35 23.85
CA LEU A 74 2.16 28.05 23.68
C LEU A 74 1.79 28.34 22.22
N ASN A 75 1.40 27.29 21.49
CA ASN A 75 1.09 27.41 20.08
C ASN A 75 -0.12 26.56 19.70
N GLU A 76 -0.96 27.09 18.83
CA GLU A 76 -1.99 26.36 18.10
C GLU A 76 -1.94 26.80 16.64
N ASP A 77 -1.55 25.89 15.75
CA ASP A 77 -1.47 26.17 14.32
C ASP A 77 -2.05 25.00 13.51
N TRP A 78 -2.71 25.34 12.41
CA TRP A 78 -3.45 24.41 11.59
C TRP A 78 -2.90 24.43 10.17
N LEU A 79 -2.54 23.26 9.65
CA LEU A 79 -2.34 23.04 8.21
C LEU A 79 -3.64 22.47 7.64
N ILE A 80 -4.21 23.12 6.63
CA ILE A 80 -5.54 22.82 6.09
C ILE A 80 -5.44 22.59 4.59
N SER A 81 -5.98 21.48 4.12
CA SER A 81 -6.02 21.10 2.71
C SER A 81 -6.89 22.08 1.90
N PRO A 82 -6.76 22.07 0.57
CA PRO A 82 -7.80 22.59 -0.31
C PRO A 82 -9.15 21.92 -0.06
N GLN A 83 -10.21 22.52 -0.58
CA GLN A 83 -11.54 21.89 -0.57
C GLN A 83 -11.55 20.74 -1.58
N ILE A 84 -11.94 19.55 -1.11
CA ILE A 84 -12.05 18.34 -1.94
C ILE A 84 -13.47 17.77 -1.88
N ILE A 85 -13.87 17.08 -2.96
CA ILE A 85 -15.11 16.29 -3.00
C ILE A 85 -14.77 14.84 -3.34
N LEU A 86 -15.42 13.92 -2.63
CA LEU A 86 -15.08 12.49 -2.63
C LEU A 86 -16.14 11.61 -3.33
N ASN A 87 -17.03 12.21 -4.12
CA ASN A 87 -18.17 11.53 -4.72
C ASN A 87 -17.76 10.46 -5.75
N GLN A 88 -16.56 10.57 -6.34
CA GLN A 88 -16.03 9.61 -7.30
C GLN A 88 -15.42 8.36 -6.61
N PHE A 89 -15.20 8.36 -5.30
CA PHE A 89 -14.62 7.24 -4.58
C PHE A 89 -15.71 6.31 -4.05
N ALA A 90 -15.57 5.00 -4.19
CA ALA A 90 -16.37 3.98 -3.52
C ALA A 90 -16.05 3.94 -2.02
N ALA A 91 -14.77 3.86 -1.64
CA ALA A 91 -14.29 3.93 -0.26
C ALA A 91 -13.08 4.87 -0.14
N PRO A 92 -13.30 6.20 -0.07
CA PRO A 92 -12.21 7.16 0.04
C PRO A 92 -11.45 6.96 1.35
N THR A 93 -10.13 6.87 1.23
CA THR A 93 -9.23 6.57 2.33
C THR A 93 -8.07 7.54 2.33
N LEU A 94 -7.81 8.18 3.46
CA LEU A 94 -6.66 9.07 3.66
C LEU A 94 -5.42 8.26 4.09
N SER A 95 -4.27 8.65 3.56
CA SER A 95 -2.96 8.29 4.10
C SER A 95 -1.98 9.44 4.00
N PHE A 96 -0.94 9.41 4.81
CA PHE A 96 0.17 10.36 4.80
C PHE A 96 1.39 9.77 5.52
N TYR A 97 2.57 10.29 5.24
CA TYR A 97 3.75 10.05 6.05
C TYR A 97 3.88 11.13 7.12
N CYS A 98 4.27 10.75 8.33
CA CYS A 98 4.57 11.69 9.39
C CYS A 98 5.78 11.26 10.21
N ARG A 99 6.44 12.23 10.85
CA ARG A 99 7.59 12.02 11.73
C ARG A 99 7.52 12.99 12.89
N THR A 100 7.87 12.52 14.09
CA THR A 100 7.93 13.36 15.28
C THR A 100 9.29 13.30 15.98
N LYS A 101 9.70 14.41 16.58
CA LYS A 101 10.89 14.53 17.44
C LYS A 101 10.55 15.40 18.65
N PHE A 102 11.27 15.20 19.75
CA PHE A 102 11.09 15.86 21.05
C PHE A 102 9.78 15.49 21.76
N ALA A 103 9.71 15.82 23.05
CA ALA A 103 8.52 15.61 23.86
C ALA A 103 7.47 16.69 23.55
N GLY A 104 6.20 16.28 23.55
CA GLY A 104 5.06 17.18 23.32
C GLY A 104 3.83 16.40 22.91
N LYS A 105 2.71 17.12 22.77
CA LYS A 105 1.46 16.52 22.29
C LYS A 105 1.62 16.03 20.84
N PRO A 106 0.94 14.94 20.45
CA PRO A 106 0.86 14.56 19.05
C PRO A 106 -0.02 15.55 18.28
N ILE A 107 0.17 15.62 16.96
CA ILE A 107 -0.78 16.30 16.07
C ILE A 107 -2.12 15.58 16.09
N GLN A 108 -3.18 16.30 15.75
CA GLN A 108 -4.51 15.74 15.57
C GLN A 108 -4.95 15.94 14.12
N VAL A 109 -5.51 14.91 13.50
CA VAL A 109 -5.99 14.96 12.12
C VAL A 109 -7.51 15.10 12.13
N TYR A 110 -8.02 16.10 11.45
CA TYR A 110 -9.42 16.45 11.45
C TYR A 110 -9.98 16.52 10.03
N VAL A 111 -11.29 16.37 9.92
CA VAL A 111 -12.06 16.67 8.72
C VAL A 111 -13.21 17.61 9.06
N SER A 112 -13.49 18.56 8.18
CA SER A 112 -14.62 19.49 8.29
C SER A 112 -15.36 19.58 6.97
N ASN A 113 -16.68 19.65 7.02
CA ASN A 113 -17.55 19.89 5.88
C ASN A 113 -18.18 21.31 5.87
N ASN A 114 -17.81 22.16 6.84
CA ASN A 114 -18.35 23.51 7.00
C ASN A 114 -17.28 24.59 7.19
N TYR A 115 -15.99 24.24 7.19
CA TYR A 115 -14.92 25.23 7.07
C TYR A 115 -14.96 25.87 5.68
N LEU A 116 -15.00 27.21 5.63
CA LEU A 116 -15.16 27.97 4.38
C LEU A 116 -13.84 28.15 3.60
N GLY A 117 -12.79 27.43 3.99
CA GLY A 117 -11.47 27.53 3.37
C GLY A 117 -10.66 28.77 3.77
N SER A 118 -11.14 29.62 4.68
CA SER A 118 -10.39 30.77 5.20
C SER A 118 -10.88 31.19 6.59
N GLY A 119 -10.09 32.03 7.27
CA GLY A 119 -10.40 32.50 8.62
C GLY A 119 -10.12 31.46 9.71
N ASN A 120 -10.50 31.80 10.94
CA ASN A 120 -10.19 31.01 12.12
C ASN A 120 -10.85 29.61 12.07
N PRO A 121 -10.07 28.51 12.05
CA PRO A 121 -10.62 27.16 11.96
C PRO A 121 -11.47 26.78 13.17
N ASN A 122 -11.28 27.39 14.34
CA ASN A 122 -12.09 27.10 15.53
C ASN A 122 -13.54 27.61 15.44
N LEU A 123 -13.90 28.35 14.38
CA LEU A 123 -15.29 28.75 14.10
C LEU A 123 -16.06 27.69 13.28
N ALA A 124 -15.36 26.67 12.77
CA ALA A 124 -15.97 25.55 12.05
C ALA A 124 -16.12 24.32 12.95
N THR A 125 -16.85 23.32 12.45
CA THR A 125 -17.01 22.02 13.12
C THR A 125 -16.03 21.03 12.53
N TRP A 126 -15.28 20.34 13.39
CA TRP A 126 -14.25 19.37 13.00
C TRP A 126 -14.54 18.00 13.62
N THR A 127 -14.53 16.96 12.80
CA THR A 127 -14.56 15.57 13.24
C THR A 127 -13.14 15.04 13.34
N LEU A 128 -12.75 14.53 14.52
CA LEU A 128 -11.44 13.91 14.70
C LEU A 128 -11.37 12.60 13.92
N LEU A 129 -10.34 12.44 13.09
CA LEU A 129 -10.05 11.21 12.38
C LEU A 129 -9.19 10.28 13.23
N ASN A 130 -9.47 8.99 13.16
CA ASN A 130 -8.72 7.97 13.88
C ASN A 130 -7.40 7.63 13.16
N ALA A 131 -6.47 8.60 13.11
CA ALA A 131 -5.16 8.43 12.49
C ALA A 131 -4.17 7.74 13.45
N ASN A 132 -3.49 6.71 12.97
CA ASN A 132 -2.36 6.13 13.69
C ASN A 132 -1.14 7.03 13.54
N LEU A 133 -0.41 7.27 14.62
CA LEU A 133 0.75 8.16 14.64
C LEU A 133 1.98 7.43 15.23
N PRO A 134 3.21 7.85 14.89
CA PRO A 134 4.42 7.28 15.46
C PRO A 134 4.46 7.46 16.98
N ALA A 135 5.25 6.61 17.64
CA ALA A 135 5.61 6.82 19.03
C ALA A 135 6.27 8.20 19.23
N THR A 136 6.00 8.84 20.35
CA THR A 136 6.58 10.13 20.70
C THR A 136 8.10 10.09 20.61
N ASN A 137 8.71 11.12 20.01
CA ASN A 137 10.15 11.23 19.82
C ASN A 137 10.80 10.03 19.09
N SER A 138 10.06 9.32 18.22
CA SER A 138 10.62 8.21 17.45
C SER A 138 11.72 8.63 16.48
N ASP A 139 11.66 9.87 16.01
CA ASP A 139 12.53 10.45 14.98
C ASP A 139 12.65 9.59 13.70
N SER A 140 11.61 8.82 13.41
CA SER A 140 11.49 7.95 12.24
C SER A 140 10.22 8.28 11.45
N TRP A 141 10.29 8.17 10.13
CA TRP A 141 9.12 8.30 9.27
C TRP A 141 8.17 7.11 9.50
N PHE A 142 6.91 7.43 9.72
CA PHE A 142 5.82 6.49 9.93
C PHE A 142 4.72 6.73 8.90
N PHE A 143 4.25 5.65 8.28
CA PHE A 143 3.16 5.70 7.31
C PHE A 143 1.83 5.53 8.03
N SER A 144 1.04 6.60 8.07
CA SER A 144 -0.33 6.60 8.57
C SER A 144 -1.28 6.31 7.41
N ASP A 145 -2.01 5.21 7.46
CA ASP A 145 -2.88 4.74 6.38
C ASP A 145 -4.27 4.31 6.88
N LYS A 146 -5.13 3.92 5.94
CA LYS A 146 -6.46 3.32 6.22
C LYS A 146 -7.40 4.22 7.04
N ILE A 147 -7.23 5.54 6.93
CA ILE A 147 -8.11 6.50 7.60
C ILE A 147 -9.37 6.68 6.75
N ASN A 148 -10.49 6.13 7.23
CA ASN A 148 -11.74 6.07 6.48
C ASN A 148 -12.43 7.44 6.38
N LEU A 149 -12.74 7.88 5.15
CA LEU A 149 -13.49 9.12 4.86
C LEU A 149 -14.87 8.87 4.24
N THR A 150 -15.37 7.63 4.24
CA THR A 150 -16.60 7.21 3.55
C THR A 150 -17.83 8.04 3.96
N ASN A 151 -17.91 8.45 5.23
CA ASN A 151 -19.02 9.25 5.75
C ASN A 151 -19.09 10.68 5.15
N PHE A 152 -18.04 11.11 4.42
CA PHE A 152 -17.90 12.44 3.86
C PHE A 152 -18.03 12.48 2.32
N LYS A 153 -18.33 11.35 1.66
CA LYS A 153 -18.35 11.20 0.19
C LYS A 153 -19.14 12.26 -0.58
N ASN A 154 -20.28 12.67 -0.05
CA ASN A 154 -21.22 13.57 -0.72
C ASN A 154 -21.13 15.01 -0.21
N GLN A 155 -19.99 15.38 0.36
CA GLN A 155 -19.78 16.68 0.97
C GLN A 155 -18.48 17.28 0.46
N ALA A 156 -18.45 18.60 0.33
CA ALA A 156 -17.21 19.34 0.22
C ALA A 156 -16.54 19.33 1.59
N ILE A 157 -15.29 18.88 1.64
CA ILE A 157 -14.54 18.78 2.88
C ILE A 157 -13.16 19.42 2.80
N HIS A 158 -12.64 19.75 3.98
CA HIS A 158 -11.25 20.04 4.24
C HIS A 158 -10.69 19.03 5.23
N ILE A 159 -9.46 18.59 5.03
CA ILE A 159 -8.67 17.80 5.96
C ILE A 159 -7.65 18.74 6.60
N ALA A 160 -7.45 18.63 7.91
CA ALA A 160 -6.51 19.48 8.63
C ALA A 160 -5.64 18.72 9.62
N PHE A 161 -4.42 19.21 9.80
CA PHE A 161 -3.44 18.76 10.77
C PHE A 161 -3.28 19.86 11.81
N LYS A 162 -3.90 19.65 12.97
CA LYS A 162 -3.83 20.56 14.11
C LYS A 162 -2.59 20.25 14.94
N TYR A 163 -1.77 21.26 15.15
CA TYR A 163 -0.64 21.22 16.07
C TYR A 163 -0.95 22.02 17.33
N THR A 164 -0.56 21.50 18.50
CA THR A 164 -0.57 22.27 19.75
C THR A 164 0.70 22.03 20.58
N SER A 165 1.19 23.08 21.24
CA SER A 165 2.31 23.02 22.19
C SER A 165 2.04 23.93 23.40
N ASN A 166 2.87 23.83 24.43
CA ASN A 166 2.84 24.68 25.61
C ASN A 166 4.27 25.08 26.01
N THR A 167 4.41 25.83 27.11
CA THR A 167 5.71 26.29 27.62
C THR A 167 6.60 25.16 28.17
N ASP A 168 6.04 23.98 28.43
CA ASP A 168 6.79 22.84 28.97
C ASP A 168 7.31 21.92 27.86
N SER A 169 6.59 21.84 26.74
CA SER A 169 6.88 20.87 25.67
C SER A 169 6.38 21.34 24.31
N ALA A 170 7.26 21.24 23.31
CA ALA A 170 6.97 21.49 21.91
C ALA A 170 7.62 20.38 21.07
N SER A 171 6.78 19.48 20.56
CA SER A 171 7.22 18.44 19.63
C SER A 171 7.44 19.04 18.25
N LEU A 172 8.43 18.55 17.52
CA LEU A 172 8.59 18.81 16.09
C LEU A 172 7.79 17.76 15.33
N TRP A 173 6.92 18.20 14.43
CA TRP A 173 6.20 17.33 13.50
C TRP A 173 6.54 17.66 12.07
N ARG A 174 6.65 16.61 11.25
CA ARG A 174 6.69 16.70 9.79
C ARG A 174 5.58 15.84 9.20
N VAL A 175 4.98 16.32 8.12
CA VAL A 175 3.94 15.62 7.37
C VAL A 175 4.29 15.70 5.88
N ASP A 176 4.08 14.60 5.17
CA ASP A 176 4.44 14.48 3.76
C ASP A 176 3.54 13.46 3.04
N ASN A 177 3.53 13.47 1.70
CA ASN A 177 2.82 12.51 0.84
C ASN A 177 1.35 12.27 1.26
N ILE A 178 0.60 13.36 1.42
CA ILE A 178 -0.80 13.31 1.83
C ILE A 178 -1.66 12.96 0.62
N GLN A 179 -2.40 11.87 0.72
CA GLN A 179 -3.23 11.40 -0.38
C GLN A 179 -4.58 10.84 0.10
N VAL A 180 -5.63 11.09 -0.69
CA VAL A 180 -6.90 10.37 -0.61
C VAL A 180 -7.01 9.45 -1.82
N TYR A 181 -7.20 8.16 -1.57
CA TYR A 181 -7.21 7.12 -2.58
C TYR A 181 -8.45 6.22 -2.47
N GLU A 182 -8.68 5.44 -3.53
CA GLU A 182 -9.74 4.42 -3.57
C GLU A 182 -9.29 3.14 -2.87
N ASN A 183 -10.10 2.66 -1.91
CA ASN A 183 -9.84 1.43 -1.17
C ASN A 183 -11.01 0.44 -1.19
N GLY A 184 -11.96 0.61 -2.10
CA GLY A 184 -13.20 -0.17 -2.17
C GLY A 184 -13.02 -1.55 -2.82
N ILE A 185 -11.91 -1.77 -3.53
CA ILE A 185 -11.56 -3.05 -4.15
C ILE A 185 -11.02 -4.00 -3.07
N THR A 186 -11.54 -5.22 -3.01
CA THR A 186 -10.95 -6.31 -2.20
C THR A 186 -10.48 -7.42 -3.14
N LEU A 187 -9.26 -7.90 -2.92
CA LEU A 187 -8.66 -9.01 -3.65
C LEU A 187 -8.36 -10.14 -2.64
N PRO A 188 -8.72 -11.40 -2.94
CA PRO A 188 -8.40 -12.55 -2.07
C PRO A 188 -6.89 -12.81 -1.97
N ASN A 189 -6.15 -12.55 -3.05
CA ASN A 189 -4.71 -12.61 -3.14
C ASN A 189 -4.21 -11.27 -3.68
N SER A 190 -2.92 -10.97 -3.57
CA SER A 190 -2.32 -9.77 -4.17
C SER A 190 -1.23 -10.12 -5.18
N PHE A 191 -1.11 -11.39 -5.53
CA PHE A 191 -0.12 -11.90 -6.46
C PHE A 191 -0.71 -13.07 -7.24
N LEU A 192 -0.47 -13.06 -8.54
CA LEU A 192 -0.88 -14.10 -9.46
C LEU A 192 0.26 -14.45 -10.41
N ASN A 193 0.65 -15.72 -10.40
CA ASN A 193 1.45 -16.31 -11.47
C ASN A 193 0.53 -16.62 -12.67
N VAL A 194 0.57 -15.76 -13.69
CA VAL A 194 -0.24 -15.88 -14.91
C VAL A 194 0.22 -17.05 -15.78
N GLY A 195 1.47 -17.49 -15.59
CA GLY A 195 2.04 -18.65 -16.27
C GLY A 195 3.05 -18.27 -17.35
N GLN A 196 3.15 -19.13 -18.36
CA GLN A 196 4.22 -19.06 -19.34
C GLN A 196 3.78 -19.58 -20.71
N THR A 197 4.51 -19.17 -21.74
CA THR A 197 4.30 -19.59 -23.12
C THR A 197 5.52 -19.19 -23.95
N GLU A 198 5.61 -19.66 -25.19
CA GLU A 198 6.57 -19.11 -26.17
C GLU A 198 6.03 -17.80 -26.73
N ILE A 199 6.90 -17.03 -27.40
CA ILE A 199 6.48 -15.80 -28.07
C ILE A 199 5.40 -16.07 -29.13
N GLY A 200 4.49 -15.11 -29.30
CA GLY A 200 3.44 -15.17 -30.32
C GLY A 200 2.34 -16.20 -30.08
N SER A 201 2.34 -16.88 -28.93
CA SER A 201 1.29 -17.79 -28.51
C SER A 201 0.78 -17.42 -27.11
N PRO A 202 -0.53 -17.41 -26.85
CA PRO A 202 -1.05 -17.17 -25.51
C PRO A 202 -0.79 -18.36 -24.58
N SER A 203 -0.58 -18.08 -23.29
CA SER A 203 -0.52 -19.11 -22.26
C SER A 203 -1.89 -19.76 -22.01
N ILE A 204 -1.88 -20.87 -21.25
CA ILE A 204 -3.09 -21.37 -20.59
C ILE A 204 -3.68 -20.25 -19.72
N THR A 205 -5.00 -20.11 -19.76
CA THR A 205 -5.71 -19.13 -18.96
C THR A 205 -5.72 -19.51 -17.48
N THR A 206 -5.46 -18.54 -16.61
CA THR A 206 -5.79 -18.59 -15.18
C THR A 206 -6.82 -17.49 -14.84
N ASN A 207 -7.17 -17.31 -13.57
CA ASN A 207 -8.09 -16.26 -13.15
C ASN A 207 -7.78 -15.74 -11.74
N PHE A 208 -8.27 -14.54 -11.47
CA PHE A 208 -8.39 -14.00 -10.13
C PHE A 208 -9.80 -13.46 -9.90
N GLN A 209 -10.13 -13.21 -8.64
CA GLN A 209 -11.41 -12.62 -8.25
C GLN A 209 -11.19 -11.28 -7.55
N PHE A 210 -12.16 -10.38 -7.71
CA PHE A 210 -12.23 -9.16 -6.91
C PHE A 210 -13.67 -8.87 -6.51
N THR A 211 -13.85 -8.11 -5.43
CA THR A 211 -15.12 -7.48 -5.06
C THR A 211 -14.92 -5.99 -4.93
N ILE A 212 -15.99 -5.21 -5.14
CA ILE A 212 -15.98 -3.76 -4.89
C ILE A 212 -17.20 -3.38 -4.05
N SER A 213 -16.99 -2.76 -2.90
CA SER A 213 -18.08 -2.39 -1.97
C SER A 213 -18.58 -0.97 -2.19
N SER A 214 -19.88 -0.73 -1.98
CA SER A 214 -20.51 0.61 -2.04
C SER A 214 -20.18 1.37 -3.34
N PHE A 215 -20.18 0.64 -4.46
CA PHE A 215 -19.73 1.13 -5.75
C PHE A 215 -20.89 1.72 -6.56
N GLY A 216 -20.70 2.95 -7.01
CA GLY A 216 -21.54 3.60 -8.02
C GLY A 216 -20.67 4.15 -9.12
N GLY A 217 -21.03 3.90 -10.38
CA GLY A 217 -20.31 4.40 -11.56
C GLY A 217 -19.56 3.32 -12.34
N THR A 218 -18.36 3.63 -12.82
CA THR A 218 -17.58 2.80 -13.76
C THR A 218 -16.25 2.33 -13.15
N LEU A 219 -15.91 1.06 -13.38
CA LEU A 219 -14.64 0.47 -12.98
C LEU A 219 -13.91 -0.01 -14.22
N ASN A 220 -12.70 0.52 -14.44
CA ASN A 220 -11.79 0.00 -15.46
C ASN A 220 -10.76 -0.90 -14.79
N VAL A 221 -10.66 -2.13 -15.26
CA VAL A 221 -9.62 -3.10 -14.88
C VAL A 221 -8.66 -3.18 -16.04
N ILE A 222 -7.40 -2.78 -15.83
CA ILE A 222 -6.41 -2.62 -16.91
C ILE A 222 -5.26 -3.59 -16.67
N ALA A 223 -4.93 -4.36 -17.70
CA ALA A 223 -3.78 -5.26 -17.74
C ALA A 223 -2.72 -4.70 -18.70
N PRO A 224 -1.51 -4.38 -18.19
CA PRO A 224 -0.40 -3.97 -19.04
C PRO A 224 0.06 -5.09 -19.97
N PRO A 225 0.41 -4.81 -21.24
CA PRO A 225 0.98 -5.82 -22.12
C PRO A 225 2.25 -6.45 -21.53
N PRO A 226 2.50 -7.75 -21.72
CA PRO A 226 1.75 -8.67 -22.59
C PRO A 226 0.62 -9.44 -21.88
N PHE A 227 0.15 -8.97 -20.73
CA PHE A 227 -0.99 -9.58 -20.06
C PHE A 227 -2.28 -9.20 -20.76
N GLU A 228 -3.17 -10.18 -20.91
CA GLU A 228 -4.49 -10.00 -21.50
C GLU A 228 -5.56 -10.55 -20.54
N ILE A 229 -6.66 -9.84 -20.40
CA ILE A 229 -7.75 -10.14 -19.45
C ILE A 229 -9.09 -10.31 -20.17
N SER A 230 -9.98 -11.09 -19.57
CA SER A 230 -11.29 -11.43 -20.14
C SER A 230 -12.36 -11.63 -19.06
N LYS A 231 -13.60 -11.26 -19.38
CA LYS A 231 -14.78 -11.60 -18.56
C LYS A 231 -15.33 -13.01 -18.82
N ASN A 232 -15.06 -13.57 -20.01
CA ASN A 232 -15.71 -14.78 -20.49
C ASN A 232 -14.74 -15.90 -20.92
N ASN A 233 -13.43 -15.70 -20.72
CA ASN A 233 -12.37 -16.63 -21.13
C ASN A 233 -12.34 -16.91 -22.66
N ILE A 234 -12.88 -16.00 -23.47
CA ILE A 234 -12.90 -16.11 -24.94
C ILE A 234 -12.32 -14.84 -25.55
N ASN A 235 -12.89 -13.68 -25.19
CA ASN A 235 -12.47 -12.39 -25.71
C ASN A 235 -11.48 -11.74 -24.75
N PHE A 236 -10.21 -11.73 -25.13
CA PHE A 236 -9.11 -11.17 -24.33
C PHE A 236 -8.77 -9.75 -24.80
N LEU A 237 -8.63 -8.84 -23.83
CA LEU A 237 -8.40 -7.41 -24.01
C LEU A 237 -7.32 -6.94 -23.03
N ASN A 238 -6.84 -5.71 -23.19
CA ASN A 238 -5.99 -5.04 -22.19
C ASN A 238 -6.81 -4.27 -21.13
N GLN A 239 -8.12 -4.11 -21.33
CA GLN A 239 -9.00 -3.40 -20.42
C GLN A 239 -10.39 -4.05 -20.38
N LEU A 240 -10.93 -4.21 -19.17
CA LEU A 240 -12.33 -4.57 -18.92
C LEU A 240 -13.04 -3.40 -18.26
N ASN A 241 -14.29 -3.16 -18.68
CA ASN A 241 -15.14 -2.11 -18.12
C ASN A 241 -16.30 -2.75 -17.37
N TYR A 242 -16.52 -2.33 -16.13
CA TYR A 242 -17.66 -2.72 -15.31
C TYR A 242 -18.47 -1.48 -14.92
N ASP A 243 -19.75 -1.66 -14.68
CA ASP A 243 -20.67 -0.62 -14.21
C ASP A 243 -21.12 -0.94 -12.77
N SER A 244 -21.99 -0.10 -12.20
CA SER A 244 -22.46 -0.24 -10.82
C SER A 244 -23.15 -1.57 -10.50
N THR A 245 -23.50 -2.40 -11.50
CA THR A 245 -24.16 -3.69 -11.26
C THR A 245 -23.28 -4.69 -10.52
N ILE A 246 -21.95 -4.50 -10.50
CA ILE A 246 -21.02 -5.39 -9.81
C ILE A 246 -20.83 -5.08 -8.31
N SER A 247 -21.47 -4.03 -7.80
CA SER A 247 -21.29 -3.62 -6.41
C SER A 247 -21.63 -4.75 -5.44
N ALA A 248 -20.68 -5.08 -4.56
CA ALA A 248 -20.72 -6.17 -3.59
C ALA A 248 -20.88 -7.59 -4.20
N ILE A 249 -20.68 -7.76 -5.51
CA ILE A 249 -20.76 -9.05 -6.20
C ILE A 249 -19.35 -9.48 -6.65
N PRO A 250 -18.86 -10.66 -6.23
CA PRO A 250 -17.58 -11.18 -6.71
C PRO A 250 -17.53 -11.27 -8.23
N GLN A 251 -16.49 -10.69 -8.81
CA GLN A 251 -16.20 -10.74 -10.24
C GLN A 251 -15.00 -11.65 -10.48
N THR A 252 -15.13 -12.57 -11.43
CA THR A 252 -14.00 -13.37 -11.92
C THR A 252 -13.40 -12.70 -13.15
N VAL A 253 -12.08 -12.52 -13.14
CA VAL A 253 -11.31 -12.05 -14.29
C VAL A 253 -10.39 -13.16 -14.75
N TYR A 254 -10.60 -13.61 -15.97
CA TYR A 254 -9.71 -14.54 -16.64
C TYR A 254 -8.51 -13.78 -17.19
N ILE A 255 -7.32 -14.36 -17.08
CA ILE A 255 -6.07 -13.70 -17.47
C ILE A 255 -5.10 -14.72 -18.08
N ARG A 256 -4.36 -14.27 -19.09
CA ARG A 256 -3.28 -15.01 -19.74
C ARG A 256 -2.15 -14.06 -20.11
N ILE A 257 -1.00 -14.61 -20.49
CA ILE A 257 0.12 -13.85 -21.05
C ILE A 257 0.29 -14.20 -22.53
N ASN A 258 0.53 -13.21 -23.39
CA ASN A 258 0.78 -13.37 -24.82
C ASN A 258 2.00 -12.54 -25.26
N PRO A 259 3.22 -12.99 -24.93
CA PRO A 259 4.43 -12.19 -25.06
C PRO A 259 4.92 -12.10 -26.52
N THR A 260 5.53 -10.97 -26.86
CA THR A 260 6.16 -10.74 -28.17
C THR A 260 7.69 -10.69 -28.10
N ILE A 261 8.26 -10.62 -26.90
CA ILE A 261 9.70 -10.63 -26.65
C ILE A 261 10.08 -11.97 -26.02
N ALA A 262 11.07 -12.64 -26.61
CA ALA A 262 11.58 -13.93 -26.17
C ALA A 262 12.42 -13.80 -24.89
N ASP A 263 12.56 -14.92 -24.18
CA ASP A 263 13.41 -15.07 -23.00
C ASP A 263 13.25 -14.00 -21.91
N LYS A 264 12.04 -13.46 -21.76
CA LYS A 264 11.73 -12.36 -20.84
C LYS A 264 10.75 -12.78 -19.76
N VAL A 265 11.07 -12.39 -18.53
CA VAL A 265 10.15 -12.40 -17.39
C VAL A 265 9.45 -11.05 -17.29
N TYR A 266 8.13 -11.07 -17.16
CA TYR A 266 7.27 -9.90 -17.03
C TYR A 266 6.77 -9.83 -15.60
N ARG A 267 6.97 -8.66 -14.98
CA ARG A 267 6.47 -8.31 -13.66
C ARG A 267 5.72 -7.01 -13.82
N ASP A 268 4.42 -7.06 -13.54
CA ASP A 268 3.57 -5.88 -13.64
C ASP A 268 2.41 -6.03 -12.65
N SER A 269 1.37 -5.22 -12.79
CA SER A 269 0.18 -5.32 -11.96
C SER A 269 -1.08 -4.90 -12.68
N ILE A 270 -2.21 -5.43 -12.22
CA ILE A 270 -3.52 -4.93 -12.64
C ILE A 270 -3.75 -3.55 -12.01
N VAL A 271 -4.15 -2.60 -12.85
CA VAL A 271 -4.59 -1.27 -12.41
C VAL A 271 -6.11 -1.23 -12.36
N PHE A 272 -6.66 -0.87 -11.20
CA PHE A 272 -8.09 -0.63 -11.02
C PHE A 272 -8.35 0.87 -10.96
N LEU A 273 -9.18 1.38 -11.87
CA LEU A 273 -9.64 2.77 -11.87
C LEU A 273 -11.14 2.82 -11.54
N CYS A 274 -11.48 3.25 -10.34
CA CYS A 274 -12.85 3.46 -9.88
C CYS A 274 -13.26 4.91 -10.16
N ASN A 275 -14.16 5.11 -11.13
CA ASN A 275 -14.55 6.43 -11.62
C ASN A 275 -13.35 7.33 -11.98
N GLY A 276 -12.31 6.72 -12.55
CA GLY A 276 -11.04 7.39 -12.87
C GLY A 276 -10.04 7.49 -11.73
N ASN A 277 -10.41 7.19 -10.48
CA ASN A 277 -9.49 7.17 -9.34
C ASN A 277 -8.80 5.82 -9.21
N GLN A 278 -7.48 5.83 -9.09
CA GLN A 278 -6.72 4.61 -8.93
C GLN A 278 -6.90 4.00 -7.52
N SER A 279 -7.17 2.70 -7.50
CA SER A 279 -7.17 1.88 -6.28
C SER A 279 -5.74 1.70 -5.76
N LYS A 280 -5.56 1.72 -4.43
CA LYS A 280 -4.31 1.26 -3.81
C LYS A 280 -4.17 -0.25 -3.75
N ASN A 281 -5.27 -1.00 -3.88
CA ASN A 281 -5.20 -2.45 -3.95
C ASN A 281 -4.73 -2.87 -5.34
N VAL A 282 -3.69 -3.70 -5.36
CA VAL A 282 -2.94 -4.09 -6.54
C VAL A 282 -2.89 -5.62 -6.62
N GLU A 283 -3.17 -6.17 -7.79
CA GLU A 283 -2.90 -7.58 -8.11
C GLU A 283 -1.58 -7.65 -8.89
N TYR A 284 -0.51 -8.11 -8.25
CA TYR A 284 0.78 -8.25 -8.91
C TYR A 284 0.79 -9.46 -9.83
N LEU A 285 1.33 -9.28 -11.03
CA LEU A 285 1.36 -10.30 -12.06
C LEU A 285 2.79 -10.76 -12.32
N LEU A 286 2.95 -12.08 -12.45
CA LEU A 286 4.16 -12.70 -12.97
C LEU A 286 3.80 -13.52 -14.20
N GLY A 287 4.51 -13.31 -15.30
CA GLY A 287 4.44 -14.19 -16.46
C GLY A 287 5.77 -14.23 -17.20
N THR A 288 5.95 -15.19 -18.09
CA THR A 288 7.22 -15.33 -18.81
C THR A 288 7.07 -15.91 -20.20
N SER A 289 7.94 -15.48 -21.12
CA SER A 289 8.08 -16.10 -22.45
C SER A 289 9.05 -17.29 -22.46
N LEU A 290 9.49 -17.73 -21.27
CA LEU A 290 10.38 -18.85 -21.04
C LEU A 290 9.57 -20.08 -20.62
N PRO A 291 9.29 -21.04 -21.51
CA PRO A 291 8.46 -22.18 -21.19
C PRO A 291 9.21 -23.18 -20.31
N ASP A 292 8.46 -23.84 -19.43
CA ASP A 292 9.05 -24.72 -18.43
C ASP A 292 9.88 -25.81 -19.06
N ASN A 293 9.46 -26.43 -20.16
CA ASN A 293 10.24 -27.49 -20.80
C ASN A 293 11.62 -27.04 -21.32
N LYS A 294 11.91 -25.73 -21.35
CA LYS A 294 13.19 -25.15 -21.78
C LYS A 294 13.97 -24.45 -20.66
N THR A 295 13.41 -24.33 -19.45
CA THR A 295 14.06 -23.61 -18.35
C THR A 295 14.22 -24.41 -17.08
N LEU A 296 15.23 -24.03 -16.29
CA LEU A 296 15.40 -24.45 -14.90
C LEU A 296 15.00 -23.30 -13.98
N ARG A 297 13.97 -23.49 -13.15
CA ARG A 297 13.53 -22.55 -12.14
C ARG A 297 14.13 -22.92 -10.79
N VAL A 298 14.92 -22.01 -10.24
CA VAL A 298 15.52 -22.16 -8.91
C VAL A 298 15.01 -21.04 -8.01
N VAL A 299 14.48 -21.40 -6.85
CA VAL A 299 14.04 -20.46 -5.82
C VAL A 299 14.95 -20.61 -4.63
N ASN A 300 15.44 -19.50 -4.09
CA ASN A 300 16.12 -19.47 -2.80
C ASN A 300 15.25 -18.68 -1.82
N TRP A 301 14.90 -19.30 -0.69
CA TRP A 301 14.03 -18.68 0.31
C TRP A 301 14.51 -18.94 1.73
N ASN A 302 14.78 -17.86 2.46
CA ASN A 302 14.98 -17.90 3.91
C ASN A 302 13.62 -17.85 4.64
N MET A 303 13.33 -18.89 5.43
CA MET A 303 12.02 -19.08 6.07
C MET A 303 12.02 -18.81 7.58
N ARG A 304 13.03 -18.10 8.13
CA ARG A 304 13.20 -17.71 9.53
C ARG A 304 12.70 -18.73 10.57
N TRP A 305 13.61 -19.51 11.13
CA TRP A 305 13.33 -20.47 12.21
C TRP A 305 12.13 -21.39 11.92
N PHE A 306 11.97 -21.82 10.67
CA PHE A 306 10.76 -22.52 10.25
C PHE A 306 10.58 -23.84 11.00
N GLY A 307 9.40 -23.99 11.62
CA GLY A 307 9.05 -25.14 12.43
C GLY A 307 9.48 -25.07 13.90
N GLU A 308 10.08 -23.95 14.35
CA GLU A 308 10.42 -23.73 15.77
C GLU A 308 9.64 -22.53 16.35
N PRO A 309 8.59 -22.76 17.18
CA PRO A 309 7.66 -21.72 17.61
C PRO A 309 8.31 -20.59 18.42
N SER A 310 9.30 -20.91 19.26
CA SER A 310 9.87 -19.93 20.20
C SER A 310 10.69 -18.86 19.47
N TRP A 311 11.47 -19.29 18.47
CA TRP A 311 12.41 -18.41 17.77
C TRP A 311 11.82 -17.76 16.52
N CYS A 312 10.85 -18.41 15.87
CA CYS A 312 10.08 -17.76 14.81
C CYS A 312 9.08 -16.74 15.38
N ALA A 313 8.70 -16.87 16.66
CA ALA A 313 7.64 -16.10 17.31
C ALA A 313 6.33 -16.14 16.48
N CYS A 314 5.97 -17.34 16.01
CA CYS A 314 4.93 -17.54 15.00
C CYS A 314 4.13 -18.82 15.26
N ASP A 315 2.90 -18.87 14.73
CA ASP A 315 2.15 -20.13 14.61
C ASP A 315 2.79 -20.98 13.50
N THR A 316 3.47 -22.05 13.90
CA THR A 316 4.19 -22.93 12.97
C THR A 316 3.26 -23.75 12.06
N SER A 317 2.00 -23.95 12.45
CA SER A 317 1.00 -24.61 11.60
C SER A 317 0.52 -23.67 10.51
N LEU A 318 0.22 -22.41 10.86
CA LEU A 318 -0.12 -21.36 9.89
C LEU A 318 1.06 -21.06 8.95
N ALA A 319 2.28 -20.95 9.49
CA ALA A 319 3.48 -20.75 8.69
C ALA A 319 3.66 -21.85 7.65
N LYS A 320 3.45 -23.13 8.03
CA LYS A 320 3.48 -24.25 7.09
C LYS A 320 2.40 -24.14 6.03
N ALA A 321 1.15 -23.87 6.41
CA ALA A 321 0.05 -23.73 5.45
C ALA A 321 0.34 -22.65 4.40
N ASN A 322 0.92 -21.52 4.82
CA ASN A 322 1.31 -20.44 3.92
C ASN A 322 2.51 -20.81 3.03
N ALA A 323 3.52 -21.48 3.59
CA ALA A 323 4.66 -21.97 2.83
C ALA A 323 4.24 -22.94 1.72
N ILE A 324 3.34 -23.89 2.00
CA ILE A 324 2.80 -24.82 1.00
C ILE A 324 2.15 -24.07 -0.16
N LYS A 325 1.35 -23.03 0.14
CA LYS A 325 0.69 -22.22 -0.89
C LYS A 325 1.72 -21.52 -1.78
N ILE A 326 2.70 -20.84 -1.17
CA ILE A 326 3.74 -20.09 -1.91
C ILE A 326 4.56 -21.03 -2.79
N LEU A 327 5.05 -22.14 -2.24
CA LEU A 327 5.86 -23.07 -3.00
C LEU A 327 5.07 -23.70 -4.15
N LYS A 328 3.81 -24.09 -3.93
CA LYS A 328 2.96 -24.59 -5.03
C LYS A 328 2.74 -23.56 -6.13
N ASP A 329 2.57 -22.30 -5.76
CA ASP A 329 2.35 -21.20 -6.71
C ASP A 329 3.62 -20.86 -7.53
N LEU A 330 4.80 -20.93 -6.90
CA LEU A 330 6.08 -20.73 -7.57
C LEU A 330 6.39 -21.86 -8.58
N HIS A 331 6.01 -23.10 -8.25
CA HIS A 331 6.19 -24.28 -9.11
C HIS A 331 7.62 -24.38 -9.69
N ALA A 332 8.62 -24.16 -8.84
CA ALA A 332 10.03 -24.19 -9.19
C ALA A 332 10.56 -25.63 -9.31
N ASP A 333 11.61 -25.81 -10.11
CA ASP A 333 12.28 -27.10 -10.27
C ASP A 333 13.17 -27.44 -9.06
N ILE A 334 13.70 -26.41 -8.38
CA ILE A 334 14.55 -26.52 -7.19
C ILE A 334 14.14 -25.43 -6.19
N TYR A 335 13.96 -25.81 -4.92
CA TYR A 335 13.88 -24.86 -3.81
C TYR A 335 15.08 -25.02 -2.88
N CYS A 336 15.89 -23.98 -2.75
CA CYS A 336 16.91 -23.85 -1.72
C CYS A 336 16.28 -23.12 -0.53
N ILE A 337 15.96 -23.86 0.53
CA ILE A 337 15.28 -23.31 1.72
C ILE A 337 16.27 -23.15 2.87
N GLN A 338 16.34 -21.96 3.45
CA GLN A 338 17.24 -21.62 4.53
C GLN A 338 16.48 -21.39 5.84
N GLU A 339 17.18 -21.53 6.97
CA GLU A 339 16.66 -21.32 8.33
C GLU A 339 15.49 -22.23 8.72
N MET A 340 15.47 -23.46 8.24
CA MET A 340 14.48 -24.43 8.69
C MET A 340 15.07 -25.37 9.73
N VAL A 341 14.31 -25.54 10.82
CA VAL A 341 14.74 -26.22 12.04
C VAL A 341 14.16 -27.63 12.10
N SER A 342 12.84 -27.74 11.89
CA SER A 342 12.10 -28.99 12.06
C SER A 342 12.12 -29.88 10.81
N LEU A 343 12.82 -31.01 10.91
CA LEU A 343 12.81 -32.06 9.87
C LEU A 343 11.42 -32.69 9.67
N THR A 344 10.58 -32.68 10.70
CA THR A 344 9.18 -33.11 10.54
C THR A 344 8.41 -32.15 9.64
N LYS A 345 8.57 -30.84 9.83
CA LYS A 345 7.92 -29.83 8.96
C LYS A 345 8.48 -29.86 7.54
N LEU A 346 9.77 -30.16 7.37
CA LEU A 346 10.40 -30.43 6.06
C LEU A 346 9.69 -31.56 5.32
N ALA A 347 9.53 -32.71 5.98
CA ALA A 347 8.88 -33.87 5.40
C ALA A 347 7.40 -33.59 5.05
N GLU A 348 6.68 -32.90 5.95
CA GLU A 348 5.31 -32.46 5.69
C GLU A 348 5.22 -31.50 4.49
N LEU A 349 6.19 -30.60 4.33
CA LEU A 349 6.26 -29.67 3.20
C LEU A 349 6.47 -30.44 1.88
N SER A 350 7.45 -31.34 1.83
CA SER A 350 7.74 -32.15 0.64
C SER A 350 6.53 -32.99 0.24
N ALA A 351 5.92 -33.68 1.21
CA ALA A 351 4.72 -34.48 0.98
C ALA A 351 3.55 -33.64 0.46
N ALA A 352 3.41 -32.40 0.93
CA ALA A 352 2.38 -31.50 0.46
C ALA A 352 2.64 -30.98 -0.96
N LEU A 353 3.90 -30.80 -1.38
CA LEU A 353 4.24 -30.36 -2.73
C LEU A 353 3.88 -31.41 -3.78
N GLY A 354 4.07 -32.69 -3.47
CA GLY A 354 3.68 -33.80 -4.33
C GLY A 354 4.77 -34.85 -4.47
N PRO A 355 4.43 -36.04 -5.00
CA PRO A 355 5.37 -37.17 -5.14
C PRO A 355 6.51 -36.91 -6.14
N GLU A 356 6.46 -35.83 -6.91
CA GLU A 356 7.54 -35.39 -7.78
C GLU A 356 8.66 -34.64 -7.05
N TYR A 357 8.44 -34.21 -5.79
CA TYR A 357 9.43 -33.53 -4.97
C TYR A 357 10.05 -34.47 -3.94
N ASP A 358 11.35 -34.32 -3.77
CA ASP A 358 12.11 -34.89 -2.66
C ASP A 358 12.99 -33.83 -2.04
N TYR A 359 13.59 -34.14 -0.89
CA TYR A 359 14.36 -33.19 -0.13
C TYR A 359 15.64 -33.79 0.42
N ILE A 360 16.64 -32.92 0.55
CA ILE A 360 17.89 -33.21 1.23
C ILE A 360 18.05 -32.17 2.33
N ALA A 361 18.17 -32.65 3.56
CA ALA A 361 18.55 -31.83 4.70
C ALA A 361 20.07 -31.76 4.80
N ALA A 362 20.62 -30.57 5.04
CA ALA A 362 22.04 -30.47 5.34
C ALA A 362 22.38 -31.26 6.61
N PRO A 363 23.44 -32.08 6.62
CA PRO A 363 23.85 -32.84 7.80
C PRO A 363 24.50 -31.96 8.89
N TYR A 364 24.43 -30.63 8.75
CA TYR A 364 24.97 -29.64 9.67
C TYR A 364 24.04 -28.44 9.74
N GLY A 365 24.20 -27.60 10.76
CA GLY A 365 23.46 -26.36 10.93
C GLY A 365 24.19 -25.38 11.83
N SER A 366 23.55 -24.26 12.12
CA SER A 366 24.15 -23.21 12.97
C SER A 366 24.53 -23.76 14.35
N GLY A 367 25.83 -23.82 14.65
CA GLY A 367 26.36 -24.41 15.89
C GLY A 367 26.30 -25.95 15.99
N ALA A 368 25.94 -26.66 14.92
CA ALA A 368 25.86 -28.12 14.88
C ALA A 368 26.67 -28.69 13.70
N PRO A 369 27.90 -29.19 13.93
CA PRO A 369 28.80 -29.61 12.85
C PRO A 369 28.38 -30.93 12.17
N ASN A 370 27.52 -31.71 12.81
CA ASN A 370 27.03 -33.00 12.30
C ASN A 370 25.69 -33.37 12.99
N PRO A 371 24.99 -34.43 12.53
CA PRO A 371 23.72 -34.85 13.11
C PRO A 371 23.82 -35.43 14.52
N GLN A 372 25.02 -35.79 14.97
CA GLN A 372 25.27 -36.30 16.33
C GLN A 372 25.38 -35.17 17.37
N SER A 373 25.47 -33.90 16.94
CA SER A 373 25.47 -32.76 17.86
C SER A 373 24.14 -32.65 18.60
N GLY A 374 24.18 -32.43 19.91
CA GLY A 374 22.98 -32.16 20.72
C GLY A 374 22.19 -30.92 20.28
N PHE A 375 22.82 -30.01 19.53
CA PHE A 375 22.18 -28.82 18.95
C PHE A 375 21.54 -29.08 17.58
N TYR A 376 21.76 -30.24 16.96
CA TYR A 376 21.29 -30.48 15.59
C TYR A 376 19.76 -30.43 15.48
N ALA A 377 19.02 -30.92 16.47
CA ALA A 377 17.56 -30.86 16.43
C ALA A 377 17.00 -29.42 16.45
N SER A 378 17.65 -28.51 17.18
CA SER A 378 17.20 -27.13 17.40
C SER A 378 17.90 -26.10 16.51
N CYS A 379 18.94 -26.48 15.76
CA CYS A 379 19.64 -25.55 14.90
C CYS A 379 18.91 -25.26 13.58
N GLN A 380 19.16 -24.07 13.06
CA GLN A 380 18.84 -23.69 11.69
C GLN A 380 19.74 -24.48 10.72
N LYS A 381 19.13 -25.12 9.74
CA LYS A 381 19.84 -25.84 8.67
C LYS A 381 19.48 -25.22 7.32
N ILE A 382 20.34 -25.43 6.34
CA ILE A 382 20.00 -25.21 4.93
C ILE A 382 19.42 -26.52 4.41
N HIS A 383 18.38 -26.43 3.59
CA HIS A 383 17.72 -27.58 2.97
C HIS A 383 17.55 -27.31 1.49
N ILE A 384 17.61 -28.36 0.69
CA ILE A 384 17.37 -28.29 -0.75
C ILE A 384 16.23 -29.26 -1.05
N PHE A 385 15.11 -28.73 -1.55
CA PHE A 385 14.07 -29.53 -2.19
C PHE A 385 14.33 -29.58 -3.69
N LEU A 386 14.22 -30.76 -4.28
CA LEU A 386 14.49 -31.02 -5.68
C LEU A 386 13.27 -31.71 -6.30
N ILE A 387 12.86 -31.30 -7.49
CA ILE A 387 11.96 -32.13 -8.31
C ILE A 387 12.74 -33.34 -8.81
N LEU A 388 12.36 -34.55 -8.39
CA LEU A 388 12.93 -35.82 -8.86
C LEU A 388 12.49 -36.21 -10.27
N LYS A 389 11.29 -35.76 -10.71
CA LYS A 389 10.62 -36.29 -11.92
C LYS A 389 10.77 -35.46 -13.20
N LYS A 390 11.48 -34.33 -13.19
CA LYS A 390 11.79 -33.64 -14.44
C LYS A 390 13.08 -34.18 -15.03
N PHE A 391 13.02 -34.69 -16.25
CA PHE A 391 14.16 -35.08 -17.11
C PHE A 391 15.26 -34.00 -17.28
N LYS A 392 15.10 -32.81 -16.67
CA LYS A 392 15.98 -31.65 -16.81
C LYS A 392 17.20 -31.68 -15.89
N ILE A 393 17.13 -32.40 -14.77
CA ILE A 393 18.22 -32.42 -13.79
C ILE A 393 18.74 -33.86 -13.70
N ARG A 394 19.78 -34.16 -14.48
CA ARG A 394 20.70 -35.28 -14.15
C ARG A 394 21.75 -34.73 -13.19
N ALA A 395 21.33 -34.35 -11.99
CA ALA A 395 22.30 -34.14 -10.92
C ALA A 395 22.72 -35.52 -10.43
N LEU A 396 23.93 -35.91 -10.80
CA LEU A 396 24.68 -36.94 -10.09
C LEU A 396 24.97 -36.34 -8.70
N LEU A 397 24.02 -36.44 -7.77
CA LEU A 397 24.27 -36.20 -6.35
C LEU A 397 25.11 -37.37 -5.85
N VAL A 398 26.40 -37.33 -6.17
CA VAL A 398 27.41 -38.12 -5.47
C VAL A 398 27.58 -37.44 -4.13
N CYS A 399 26.92 -37.97 -3.11
CA CYS A 399 27.30 -37.74 -1.72
C CYS A 399 28.60 -38.47 -1.41
#